data_AF-A0A7R9EMD4-F1
#
_entry.id   AF-A0A7R9EMD4-F1
#
_cell.length_a   1.000
_cell.length_b   1.000
_cell.length_c   1.000
_cell.angle_alpha   90.00
_cell.angle_beta   90.00
_cell.angle_gamma   90.00
#
_symmetry.space_group_name_H-M   'P 1'
#
loop_
_entity.id
_entity.type
_entity.pdbx_description
1 polymer ?
#
loop_
_entity_poly.entity_id
_entity_poly.type
_entity_poly.pdbx_seq_one_letter_code
_entity_poly.pdbx_strand_id
1 'polypeptide(L)' 'MKSIADNGGLNLTQFMQPPKSLYVEVRCLEDYGKLQLEDGEIVLLKKNTQHLLPRSQCELLIRQGILEHITS' A
#
# COMPACT_ATOMS: atom_id res chain seq x y z
N MET A 1 -9.98 -22.86 19.90
CA MET A 1 -10.35 -22.45 18.52
C MET A 1 -9.30 -23.03 17.58
N LYS A 2 -9.71 -23.87 16.63
CA LYS A 2 -8.80 -24.53 15.68
C LYS A 2 -8.84 -23.76 14.37
N SER A 3 -7.71 -23.21 13.94
CA SER A 3 -7.55 -22.67 12.59
C SER A 3 -6.76 -23.69 11.77
N ILE A 4 -7.45 -24.35 10.83
CA ILE A 4 -6.87 -25.22 9.81
C ILE A 4 -7.04 -24.49 8.48
N ALA A 5 -5.93 -24.24 7.78
CA ALA A 5 -5.74 -24.00 6.35
C ALA A 5 -4.46 -23.16 6.20
N ASP A 6 -3.29 -23.78 6.05
CA ASP A 6 -2.79 -24.22 4.74
C ASP A 6 -2.76 -23.06 3.73
N ASN A 7 -1.60 -22.38 3.71
CA ASN A 7 -1.03 -21.66 2.58
C ASN A 7 -1.92 -20.67 1.80
N GLY A 8 -2.61 -19.76 2.49
CA GLY A 8 -3.39 -18.71 1.82
C GLY A 8 -4.30 -17.92 2.76
N GLY A 9 -3.77 -17.44 3.88
CA GLY A 9 -4.53 -16.68 4.87
C GLY A 9 -5.13 -15.41 4.25
N LEU A 10 -6.38 -15.49 3.81
CA LEU A 10 -7.12 -14.38 3.25
C LEU A 10 -7.38 -13.39 4.39
N ASN A 11 -6.60 -12.32 4.44
CA ASN A 11 -6.76 -11.28 5.45
C ASN A 11 -8.05 -10.50 5.17
N LEU A 12 -9.15 -10.95 5.79
CA LEU A 12 -10.48 -10.35 5.71
C LEU A 12 -10.52 -8.89 6.17
N THR A 13 -9.47 -8.41 6.84
CA THR A 13 -9.33 -7.01 7.29
C THR A 13 -8.65 -6.11 6.26
N GLN A 14 -8.04 -6.64 5.19
CA GLN A 14 -7.29 -5.85 4.21
C GLN A 14 -8.25 -5.21 3.18
N PHE A 15 -9.25 -5.94 2.69
CA PHE A 15 -10.08 -5.48 1.58
C PHE A 15 -11.48 -4.99 1.97
N MET A 16 -11.57 -4.03 2.90
CA MET A 16 -12.85 -3.41 3.32
C MET A 16 -13.47 -2.52 2.22
N GLN A 17 -12.68 -2.10 1.23
CA GLN A 17 -13.14 -1.30 0.10
C GLN A 17 -12.92 -2.11 -1.18
N PRO A 18 -13.95 -2.25 -2.05
CA PRO A 18 -13.77 -2.92 -3.33
C PRO A 18 -12.65 -2.21 -4.10
N PRO A 19 -11.68 -2.96 -4.69
CA PRO A 19 -10.56 -2.34 -5.39
C PRO A 19 -11.07 -1.61 -6.62
N LYS A 20 -11.09 -0.27 -6.56
CA LYS A 20 -11.56 0.61 -7.65
C LYS A 20 -10.54 0.74 -8.77
N SER A 21 -9.25 0.61 -8.46
CA SER A 21 -8.13 0.77 -9.41
C SER A 21 -6.93 -0.08 -8.98
N LEU A 22 -6.21 -0.62 -9.95
CA LEU A 22 -4.95 -1.37 -9.75
C LEU A 22 -3.83 -0.47 -9.18
N TYR A 23 -3.78 0.77 -9.66
CA TYR A 23 -2.84 1.81 -9.23
C TYR A 23 -3.58 2.92 -8.51
N VAL A 24 -2.93 3.49 -7.51
CA VAL A 24 -3.42 4.62 -6.73
C VAL A 24 -2.35 5.70 -6.67
N GLU A 25 -2.79 6.95 -6.73
CA GLU A 25 -1.92 8.09 -6.52
C GLU A 25 -1.84 8.39 -5.03
N VAL A 26 -0.62 8.36 -4.50
CA VAL A 26 -0.36 8.52 -3.07
C VAL A 26 0.61 9.65 -2.83
N ARG A 27 0.37 10.40 -1.77
CA ARG A 27 1.26 11.44 -1.26
C ARG A 27 2.00 10.93 -0.03
N CYS A 28 3.30 11.11 0.00
CA CYS A 28 4.07 10.85 1.20
C CYS A 28 3.84 11.96 2.23
N LEU A 29 3.38 11.59 3.42
CA LEU A 29 3.28 12.52 4.55
C LEU A 29 4.63 12.67 5.27
N GLU A 30 5.44 11.61 5.24
CA GLU A 30 6.72 11.52 5.92
C GLU A 30 7.82 10.98 4.98
N ASP A 31 9.08 11.21 5.32
CA ASP A 31 10.23 10.65 4.62
C ASP A 31 10.46 9.19 5.04
N TYR A 32 9.96 8.26 4.23
CA TYR A 32 10.14 6.82 4.45
C TYR A 32 11.46 6.28 3.87
N GLY A 33 12.07 7.02 2.92
CA GLY A 33 13.31 6.60 2.28
C GLY A 33 13.03 5.77 1.02
N LYS A 34 13.54 4.55 0.94
CA LYS A 34 13.48 3.71 -0.28
C LYS A 34 12.41 2.64 -0.13
N LEU A 35 11.38 2.69 -0.97
CA LEU A 35 10.39 1.64 -1.13
C LEU A 35 10.79 0.74 -2.29
N GLN A 36 10.85 -0.57 -2.06
CA GLN A 36 11.02 -1.55 -3.12
C GLN A 36 9.65 -2.07 -3.58
N LEU A 37 9.36 -1.93 -4.86
CA LEU A 37 8.17 -2.51 -5.50
C LEU A 37 8.39 -3.99 -5.80
N GLU A 38 7.28 -4.70 -6.03
CA GLU A 38 7.29 -6.10 -6.45
C GLU A 38 7.99 -6.32 -7.79
N ASP A 39 7.96 -5.32 -8.67
CA ASP A 39 8.68 -5.31 -9.96
C ASP A 39 10.21 -5.14 -9.80
N GLY A 40 10.69 -4.90 -8.58
CA GLY A 40 12.11 -4.64 -8.30
C GLY A 40 12.52 -3.17 -8.46
N GLU A 41 11.60 -2.29 -8.87
CA GLU A 41 11.83 -0.85 -8.88
C GLU A 41 11.97 -0.29 -7.46
N ILE A 42 12.87 0.68 -7.29
CA ILE A 42 13.10 1.35 -6.00
C ILE A 42 12.61 2.78 -6.11
N VAL A 43 11.51 3.09 -5.43
CA VAL A 43 10.95 4.44 -5.38
C VAL A 43 11.39 5.13 -4.09
N LEU A 44 11.94 6.34 -4.24
CA LEU A 44 12.33 7.15 -3.10
C LEU A 44 11.13 7.98 -2.60
N LEU A 45 10.54 7.54 -1.50
CA LEU A 45 9.46 8.23 -0.80
C LEU A 45 10.05 9.37 0.05
N LYS A 46 9.86 10.61 -0.41
CA LYS A 46 10.21 11.82 0.33
C LYS A 46 8.94 12.52 0.78
N LYS A 47 9.01 13.22 1.92
CA LYS A 47 7.90 14.05 2.40
C LYS A 47 7.34 14.97 1.31
N ASN A 48 6.02 14.99 1.17
CA ASN A 48 5.24 15.74 0.17
C ASN A 48 5.46 15.35 -1.30
N THR A 49 6.12 14.22 -1.61
CA THR A 49 6.15 13.71 -2.99
C THR A 49 4.90 12.93 -3.32
N GLN A 50 4.54 12.90 -4.60
CA GLN A 50 3.43 12.13 -5.13
C GLN A 50 3.97 11.01 -5.99
N HIS A 51 3.41 9.82 -5.83
CA HIS A 51 3.80 8.64 -6.59
C HIS A 51 2.57 7.85 -7.01
N LEU A 52 2.65 7.25 -8.20
CA LEU A 52 1.66 6.31 -8.69
C LEU A 52 2.18 4.89 -8.41
N LEU A 53 1.53 4.20 -7.47
CA LEU A 53 1.98 2.90 -6.98
C LEU A 53 0.80 1.92 -6.91
N PRO A 54 1.06 0.61 -6.99
CA PRO A 54 0.00 -0.39 -6.88
C PRO A 54 -0.62 -0.36 -5.48
N ARG A 55 -1.95 -0.51 -5.43
CA ARG A 55 -2.70 -0.39 -4.17
C ARG A 55 -2.28 -1.44 -3.14
N SER A 56 -1.94 -2.65 -3.58
CA SER A 56 -1.48 -3.74 -2.71
C SER A 56 -0.29 -3.34 -1.83
N GLN A 57 0.65 -2.57 -2.38
CA GLN A 57 1.84 -2.12 -1.66
C GLN A 57 1.56 -0.86 -0.82
N CYS A 58 0.70 0.03 -1.33
CA CYS A 58 0.38 1.27 -0.63
C CYS A 58 -0.56 1.07 0.56
N GLU A 59 -1.42 0.06 0.54
CA GLU A 59 -2.46 -0.12 1.56
C GLU A 59 -1.87 -0.28 2.96
N LEU A 60 -0.76 -1.01 3.10
CA LEU A 60 -0.03 -1.13 4.37
C LEU A 60 0.50 0.22 4.85
N LEU A 61 1.14 0.98 3.95
CA LEU A 61 1.76 2.27 4.26
C LEU A 61 0.72 3.36 4.54
N ILE A 62 -0.44 3.31 3.86
CA ILE A 62 -1.58 4.21 4.11
C ILE A 62 -2.16 3.94 5.49
N ARG A 63 -2.32 2.66 5.86
CA ARG A 63 -2.80 2.29 7.20
C ARG A 63 -1.83 2.67 8.32
N GLN A 64 -0.54 2.68 8.01
CA GLN A 64 0.50 3.16 8.92
C GLN A 64 0.55 4.69 9.03
N GLY A 65 -0.12 5.43 8.14
CA GLY A 65 -0.13 6.90 8.13
C GLY A 65 1.06 7.54 7.42
N ILE A 66 1.87 6.76 6.69
CA ILE A 66 3.06 7.24 5.99
C ILE A 66 2.68 7.82 4.63
N LEU A 67 1.73 7.16 3.97
CA LEU A 67 1.19 7.55 2.68
C LEU A 67 -0.28 7.99 2.83
N GLU A 68 -0.70 8.94 2.02
CA GLU A 68 -2.07 9.40 1.94
C GLU A 68 -2.58 9.18 0.52
N HIS A 69 -3.73 8.54 0.38
CA HIS A 69 -4.35 8.33 -0.92
C HIS A 69 -5.00 9.64 -1.41
N ILE A 70 -4.50 10.18 -2.53
CA ILE A 70 -5.12 11.33 -3.19
C ILE A 70 -6.25 10.77 -4.06
N THR A 71 -7.48 10.95 -3.61
CA THR A 71 -8.67 10.66 -4.43
C THR A 71 -9.24 12.02 -4.86
N SER A 72 -9.09 12.38 -6.14
CA SER A 72 -9.93 13.44 -6.74
C SER A 72 -11.30 12.89 -7.13
#